data_AF-A0A453SLE4-F1
#
_entry.id   AF-A0A453SLE4-F1
#
_cell.length_a   1.000
_cell.length_b   1.000
_cell.length_c   1.000
_cell.angle_alpha   90.00
_cell.angle_beta   90.00
_cell.angle_gamma   90.00
#
_symmetry.space_group_name_H-M   'P 1'
#
loop_
_entity.id
_entity.type
_entity.pdbx_description
1 polymer ?
#
loop_
_entity_poly.entity_id
_entity_poly.type
_entity_poly.pdbx_seq_one_letter_code
_entity_poly.pdbx_strand_id
1 'polypeptide(L)' 'KIPAGEVELKEKSGTAWSHSFLNQKPWHPLSYPNQRRKWIAEQIHTNRARRDEEVQREFAQEQEFFRQTALFSKKDKEK' A
#
# COMPACT_ATOMS: atom_id res chain seq x y z
N LYS A 1 8.68 21.89 9.17
CA LYS A 1 9.49 20.65 9.08
C LYS A 1 8.66 19.64 8.30
N ILE A 2 9.09 19.26 7.10
CA ILE A 2 8.40 18.26 6.29
C ILE A 2 8.59 16.90 7.01
N PRO A 3 7.52 16.14 7.32
CA PRO A 3 7.63 14.82 7.94
C PRO A 3 8.53 13.90 7.11
N ALA A 4 9.42 13.18 7.78
CA ALA A 4 10.39 12.30 7.15
C ALA A 4 9.68 11.26 6.25
N GLY A 5 9.99 11.28 4.95
CA GLY A 5 9.42 10.38 3.94
C GLY A 5 8.30 10.99 3.08
N GLU A 6 7.86 12.22 3.33
CA GLU A 6 6.94 12.94 2.44
C GLU A 6 7.64 13.37 1.14
N VAL A 7 6.85 13.57 0.07
CA VAL A 7 7.38 13.92 -1.25
C VAL A 7 8.21 15.20 -1.19
N GLU A 8 9.49 15.08 -1.53
CA GLU A 8 10.36 16.24 -1.67
C GLU A 8 9.99 17.01 -2.94
N LEU A 9 9.62 18.29 -2.79
CA LEU A 9 9.37 19.15 -3.93
C LEU A 9 10.69 19.43 -4.65
N LYS A 10 10.98 18.62 -5.66
CA LYS A 10 12.20 18.79 -6.45
C LYS A 10 11.99 19.89 -7.48
N GLU A 11 12.63 21.04 -7.28
CA GLU A 11 12.73 22.11 -8.26
C GLU A 11 13.61 21.66 -9.44
N LYS A 12 13.07 20.79 -10.30
CA LYS A 12 13.76 20.44 -11.55
C LYS A 12 13.62 21.61 -12.52
N SER A 13 14.70 22.37 -12.67
CA SER A 13 14.89 23.43 -13.66
C SER A 13 15.00 22.84 -15.08
N GLY A 14 13.86 22.51 -15.68
CA GLY A 14 13.79 22.09 -17.08
C GLY A 14 13.38 23.24 -18.02
N THR A 15 14.03 23.31 -19.19
CA THR A 15 13.84 24.29 -20.29
C THR A 15 12.55 24.10 -21.09
N ALA A 16 11.43 23.88 -20.41
CA ALA A 16 10.09 24.02 -20.99
C ALA A 16 9.36 25.08 -20.17
N TRP A 17 8.48 25.87 -20.81
CA TRP A 17 7.72 27.00 -20.24
C TRP A 17 7.68 26.94 -18.71
N SER A 18 8.44 27.85 -18.09
CA SER A 18 9.01 27.73 -16.74
C SER A 18 8.26 26.71 -15.89
N HIS A 19 8.87 25.55 -15.62
CA HIS A 19 8.27 24.49 -14.81
C HIS A 19 7.64 25.02 -13.50
N SER A 20 8.21 26.11 -12.98
CA SER A 20 7.65 26.96 -11.91
C SER A 20 6.23 27.47 -12.17
N PHE A 21 5.92 28.01 -13.36
CA PHE A 21 4.58 28.48 -13.73
C PHE A 21 3.58 27.33 -13.89
N LEU A 22 3.99 26.19 -14.43
CA LEU A 22 3.10 25.03 -14.55
C LEU A 22 2.82 24.39 -13.18
N ASN A 23 3.81 24.36 -12.27
CA ASN A 23 3.63 23.84 -10.91
C ASN A 23 2.66 24.66 -10.06
N GLN A 24 2.44 25.93 -10.39
CA GLN A 24 1.39 26.76 -9.77
C GLN A 24 -0.03 26.30 -10.14
N LYS A 25 -0.18 25.52 -11.22
CA LYS A 25 -1.50 25.09 -11.69
C LYS A 25 -1.97 23.84 -10.91
N PRO A 26 -3.24 23.81 -10.46
CA PRO A 26 -3.74 22.76 -9.57
C PRO A 26 -3.82 21.37 -10.20
N TRP A 27 -3.86 21.29 -11.53
CA TRP A 27 -3.89 20.05 -12.30
C TRP A 27 -2.50 19.53 -12.68
N HIS A 28 -1.43 20.31 -12.47
CA HIS A 28 -0.10 19.90 -12.93
C HIS A 28 0.40 18.73 -12.08
N PRO A 29 0.81 17.60 -12.69
CA PRO A 29 1.15 16.39 -11.95
C PRO A 29 2.36 16.56 -11.02
N LEU A 30 3.25 17.51 -11.35
CA LEU A 30 4.44 17.81 -10.57
C LEU A 30 4.23 18.94 -9.54
N SER A 31 3.00 19.44 -9.44
CA SER A 31 2.61 20.32 -8.33
C SER A 31 2.65 19.53 -7.02
N TYR A 32 3.18 20.13 -5.95
CA TYR A 32 3.31 19.49 -4.64
C TYR A 32 2.00 18.84 -4.14
N PRO A 33 0.82 19.49 -4.23
CA PRO A 33 -0.45 18.85 -3.87
C PRO A 33 -0.73 17.54 -4.61
N ASN A 34 -0.42 17.45 -5.89
CA ASN A 34 -0.67 16.24 -6.69
C ASN A 34 0.35 15.15 -6.38
N GLN A 35 1.61 15.52 -6.20
CA GLN A 35 2.64 14.60 -5.75
C GLN A 35 2.31 14.02 -4.37
N ARG A 36 1.85 14.86 -3.44
CA ARG A 36 1.40 14.43 -2.11
C ARG A 36 0.19 13.49 -2.17
N ARG A 37 -0.81 13.80 -3.00
CA ARG A 37 -1.96 12.91 -3.24
C ARG A 37 -1.52 11.54 -3.75
N LYS A 38 -0.61 11.53 -4.73
CA LYS A 38 -0.03 10.29 -5.28
C LYS A 38 0.67 9.49 -4.18
N TRP A 39 1.52 10.12 -3.38
CA TRP A 39 2.22 9.45 -2.30
C TRP A 39 1.29 8.87 -1.24
N ILE A 40 0.25 9.61 -0.82
CA ILE A 40 -0.77 9.09 0.11
C ILE A 40 -1.47 7.87 -0.49
N ALA A 41 -1.85 7.92 -1.77
CA ALA A 41 -2.48 6.79 -2.44
C ALA A 41 -1.55 5.57 -2.50
N GLU A 42 -0.26 5.78 -2.76
CA GLU A 42 0.76 4.73 -2.73
C GLU A 42 0.89 4.12 -1.32
N GLN A 43 0.95 4.94 -0.27
CA GLN A 43 1.01 4.45 1.12
C GLN A 43 -0.25 3.66 1.52
N ILE A 44 -1.43 4.11 1.11
CA ILE A 44 -2.68 3.38 1.35
C ILE A 44 -2.67 2.04 0.62
N HIS A 45 -2.23 2.03 -0.65
CA HIS A 45 -2.13 0.80 -1.42
C HIS A 45 -1.15 -0.20 -0.78
N THR A 46 0.04 0.24 -0.38
CA THR A 46 1.03 -0.67 0.23
C THR A 46 0.52 -1.25 1.56
N ASN A 47 -0.15 -0.44 2.38
CA ASN A 47 -0.75 -0.91 3.63
C ASN A 47 -1.86 -1.92 3.37
N ARG A 48 -2.75 -1.64 2.41
CA ARG A 48 -3.83 -2.54 2.02
C ARG A 48 -3.29 -3.89 1.51
N ALA A 49 -2.30 -3.87 0.63
CA ALA A 49 -1.69 -5.10 0.11
C ALA A 49 -1.11 -5.96 1.25
N ARG A 50 -0.37 -5.35 2.18
CA ARG A 50 0.16 -6.05 3.36
C ARG A 50 -0.95 -6.65 4.21
N ARG A 51 -2.06 -5.93 4.41
CA ARG A 51 -3.20 -6.42 5.19
C ARG A 51 -3.94 -7.56 4.50
N ASP A 52 -4.08 -7.50 3.18
CA ASP A 52 -4.68 -8.57 2.40
C ASP A 52 -3.81 -9.85 2.49
N GLU A 53 -2.49 -9.73 2.44
CA GLU A 53 -1.55 -10.85 2.66
C GLU A 53 -1.68 -11.48 4.06
N GLU A 54 -1.80 -10.65 5.11
CA GLU A 54 -2.04 -11.11 6.47
C GLU A 54 -3.34 -11.93 6.58
N VAL A 55 -4.43 -11.40 6.03
CA VAL A 55 -5.74 -12.07 6.03
C VAL A 55 -5.69 -13.41 5.29
N GLN A 56 -5.02 -13.47 4.14
CA GLN A 56 -4.85 -14.73 3.40
C GLN A 56 -4.06 -15.76 4.21
N ARG A 57 -3.01 -15.31 4.91
CA ARG A 57 -2.18 -16.18 5.74
C ARG A 57 -2.96 -16.71 6.95
N GLU A 58 -3.76 -15.87 7.61
CA GLU A 58 -4.62 -16.28 8.73
C GLU A 58 -5.68 -17.28 8.27
N PHE A 59 -6.35 -17.00 7.16
CA PHE A 59 -7.34 -17.90 6.58
C PHE A 59 -6.74 -19.26 6.25
N ALA A 60 -5.55 -19.32 5.63
CA ALA A 60 -4.89 -20.58 5.32
C ALA A 60 -4.53 -21.39 6.59
N GLN A 61 -4.11 -20.71 7.67
CA GLN A 61 -3.82 -21.36 8.95
C GLN A 61 -5.09 -21.95 9.58
N GLU A 62 -6.21 -21.21 9.56
CA GLU A 62 -7.49 -21.70 10.07
C GLU A 62 -7.97 -22.91 9.26
N GLN A 63 -7.90 -22.85 7.93
CA GLN A 63 -8.26 -23.99 7.07
C GLN A 63 -7.45 -25.24 7.38
N GLU A 64 -6.13 -25.10 7.57
CA GLU A 64 -5.26 -26.22 7.93
C GLU A 64 -5.58 -26.78 9.32
N PHE A 65 -5.87 -25.92 10.30
CA PHE A 65 -6.30 -26.34 11.63
C PHE A 65 -7.59 -27.18 11.57
N PHE A 66 -8.59 -26.74 10.79
CA PHE A 66 -9.83 -27.52 10.60
C PHE A 66 -9.57 -28.86 9.90
N ARG A 67 -8.64 -28.92 8.95
CA ARG A 67 -8.25 -30.19 8.31
C ARG A 67 -7.59 -31.14 9.29
N GLN A 68 -6.66 -30.66 10.12
CA GLN A 68 -5.96 -31.47 11.11
C GLN A 68 -6.91 -31.99 12.19
N THR A 69 -7.74 -31.13 12.76
CA THR A 69 -8.74 -31.53 13.77
C THR A 69 -9.74 -32.54 13.23
N ALA A 70 -10.20 -32.39 11.97
CA ALA A 70 -11.04 -33.38 11.33
C ALA A 70 -10.34 -34.75 11.17
N LEU A 71 -9.03 -34.77 10.90
CA LEU A 71 -8.25 -36.02 10.84
C LEU A 71 -8.10 -36.68 12.21
N PHE A 72 -7.87 -35.91 13.28
CA PHE A 72 -7.84 -36.44 14.65
C PHE A 72 -9.19 -37.06 15.06
N SER A 73 -10.31 -36.39 14.78
CA SER A 73 -11.64 -36.90 15.11
C SER A 73 -11.97 -38.23 14.42
N LYS A 74 -11.51 -38.44 13.18
CA LYS A 74 -11.68 -39.72 12.48
C LYS A 74 -10.85 -40.83 13.11
N LYS A 75 -9.60 -40.55 13.45
CA LYS A 75 -8.71 -41.52 14.11
C LYS A 75 -9.23 -41.98 15.46
N ASP A 76 -9.82 -41.07 16.25
CA ASP A 76 -10.38 -41.41 17.56
C ASP A 76 -11.66 -42.25 17.48
N LYS A 77 -12.39 -42.20 16.36
CA LYS A 77 -13.58 -43.04 16.11
C LYS A 77 -13.28 -44.45 15.61
N GLU A 78 -12.05 -44.71 15.14
CA GLU A 78 -11.62 -46.02 14.62
C GLU A 78 -10.98 -46.92 15.67
N LYS A 79 -10.80 -46.43 16.92
CA LYS A 79 -10.35 -47.22 18.08
C LYS A 79 -11.51 -47.65 18.95
#